data_AF-A0A2G9Z7W0-F1
#
_entry.id   AF-A0A2G9Z7W0-F1
#
_cell.length_a   1.000
_cell.length_b   1.000
_cell.length_c   1.000
_cell.angle_alpha   90.00
_cell.angle_beta   90.00
_cell.angle_gamma   90.00
#
_symmetry.space_group_name_H-M   'P 1'
#
loop_
_entity.id
_entity.type
_entity.pdbx_description
1 polymer ?
#
loop_
_entity_poly.entity_id
_entity_poly.type
_entity_poly.pdbx_seq_one_letter_code
_entity_poly.pdbx_strand_id
1 'polypeptide(L)'
;MLYSIIPPILIVISLAGIIIFLIKKAPEVAKLDWEDEKDKKGLNISKKSIWSILRRKNAEEHRDFKQKMLLILEKRVAKTKVMFLKWENFFSAWGESIRNKRKAREEKNNIQLLEIAEEKNILEKEEILAEDKNNSENILALEKKEGTEKKEKREIFEKILVERIAANPKDIEAYERLGEYYLEIENFNYSKECFKQVLKLNPQNRSVKNKMRKLERMLGK
;
A
#
# COMPACT_ATOMS: atom_id res chain seq x y z
N MET A 1 -6.11 4.56 -13.66
CA MET A 1 -5.74 3.58 -12.61
C MET A 1 -6.87 2.60 -12.29
N LEU A 2 -8.15 2.97 -12.44
CA LEU A 2 -9.29 2.06 -12.23
C LEU A 2 -9.33 0.88 -13.23
N TYR A 3 -8.96 1.10 -14.49
CA TYR A 3 -8.96 0.07 -15.55
C TYR A 3 -8.01 -1.11 -15.34
N SER A 4 -7.04 -1.03 -14.43
CA SER A 4 -6.12 -2.14 -14.15
C SER A 4 -6.66 -3.12 -13.09
N ILE A 5 -7.65 -2.69 -12.30
CA ILE A 5 -8.22 -3.45 -11.17
C ILE A 5 -9.58 -4.07 -11.55
N ILE A 6 -10.28 -3.47 -12.52
CA ILE A 6 -11.56 -3.98 -13.02
C ILE A 6 -11.44 -5.38 -13.64
N PRO A 7 -10.43 -5.71 -14.47
CA PRO A 7 -10.32 -7.04 -15.09
C PRO A 7 -10.20 -8.20 -14.09
N PRO A 8 -9.31 -8.16 -13.06
CA PRO A 8 -9.20 -9.27 -12.12
C PRO A 8 -10.43 -9.41 -11.22
N ILE A 9 -11.10 -8.32 -10.84
CA ILE A 9 -12.34 -8.40 -10.04
C ILE A 9 -13.46 -9.07 -10.86
N LEU A 10 -13.56 -8.75 -12.15
CA LEU A 10 -14.57 -9.32 -13.03
C LEU A 10 -14.35 -10.83 -13.26
N ILE A 11 -13.09 -11.26 -13.32
CA ILE A 11 -12.73 -12.70 -13.38
C ILE A 11 -13.12 -13.43 -12.10
N VAL A 12 -12.90 -12.83 -10.92
CA VAL A 12 -13.27 -13.46 -9.64
C VAL A 12 -14.79 -13.58 -9.50
N ILE A 13 -15.54 -12.56 -9.91
CA ILE A 13 -17.01 -12.56 -9.89
C ILE A 13 -17.58 -13.59 -10.88
N SER A 14 -17.02 -13.71 -12.09
CA SER A 14 -17.48 -14.70 -13.07
C SER A 14 -17.22 -16.13 -12.59
N LEU A 15 -16.06 -16.37 -11.98
CA LEU A 15 -15.68 -17.67 -11.46
C LEU A 15 -16.54 -18.09 -10.25
N ALA A 16 -16.87 -17.15 -9.36
CA ALA A 16 -17.83 -17.37 -8.28
C ALA A 16 -19.24 -17.69 -8.82
N GLY A 17 -19.69 -16.99 -9.86
CA GLY A 17 -20.96 -17.26 -10.54
C GLY A 17 -21.02 -18.67 -11.14
N ILE A 18 -19.94 -19.13 -11.78
CA ILE A 18 -19.83 -20.49 -12.34
C ILE A 18 -19.88 -21.53 -11.22
N ILE A 19 -19.20 -21.31 -10.10
CA ILE A 19 -19.23 -22.22 -8.95
C ILE A 19 -20.65 -22.33 -8.38
N ILE A 20 -21.33 -21.20 -8.18
CA ILE A 20 -22.72 -21.18 -7.69
C ILE A 20 -23.66 -21.89 -8.68
N PHE A 21 -23.47 -21.66 -9.98
CA PHE A 21 -24.22 -22.31 -11.04
C PHE A 21 -24.03 -23.83 -11.04
N LEU A 22 -22.78 -24.30 -10.89
CA LEU A 22 -22.46 -25.72 -10.83
C LEU A 22 -23.05 -26.39 -9.57
N ILE A 23 -22.96 -25.75 -8.40
CA ILE A 23 -23.56 -26.28 -7.16
C ILE A 23 -25.08 -26.38 -7.28
N LYS A 24 -25.71 -25.38 -7.90
CA LYS A 24 -27.16 -25.33 -8.05
C LYS A 24 -27.68 -26.30 -9.10
N LYS A 25 -26.89 -26.60 -10.15
CA LYS A 25 -27.28 -27.46 -11.27
C LYS A 25 -26.82 -28.91 -11.13
N ALA A 26 -25.77 -29.19 -10.37
CA ALA A 26 -25.33 -30.55 -10.02
C ALA A 26 -26.45 -31.50 -9.55
N PRO A 27 -27.43 -31.10 -8.73
CA PRO A 27 -28.52 -32.00 -8.33
C PRO A 27 -29.54 -32.30 -9.43
N GLU A 28 -29.59 -31.54 -10.53
CA GLU A 28 -30.43 -31.81 -11.70
C GLU A 28 -29.74 -32.78 -12.68
N VAL A 29 -28.43 -32.63 -12.89
CA VAL A 29 -27.65 -33.55 -13.74
C VAL A 29 -27.58 -34.96 -13.13
N ALA A 30 -27.52 -35.06 -11.80
CA ALA A 30 -27.57 -36.33 -11.09
C ALA A 30 -28.93 -37.05 -11.17
N LYS A 31 -29.99 -36.35 -11.60
CA LYS A 31 -31.34 -36.91 -11.81
C LYS A 31 -31.61 -37.27 -13.27
N LEU A 32 -30.90 -36.67 -14.22
CA LEU A 32 -31.07 -36.92 -15.65
C LEU A 32 -30.43 -38.23 -16.13
N ASP A 33 -29.49 -38.82 -15.38
CA ASP A 33 -28.95 -40.17 -15.65
C ASP A 33 -29.96 -41.31 -15.34
N TRP A 34 -31.21 -40.99 -14.98
CA TRP A 34 -32.22 -41.98 -14.58
C TRP A 34 -33.51 -42.03 -15.42
N GLU A 35 -33.63 -41.26 -16.51
CA GLU A 35 -34.87 -41.24 -17.31
C GLU A 35 -34.79 -41.79 -18.74
N ASP A 36 -33.60 -41.98 -19.32
CA ASP A 36 -33.46 -42.53 -20.68
C ASP A 36 -32.90 -43.96 -20.67
N GLU A 37 -33.69 -44.95 -20.22
CA GLU A 37 -33.67 -46.33 -20.75
C GLU A 37 -34.72 -47.25 -20.08
N LYS A 38 -35.97 -46.82 -20.06
CA LYS A 38 -37.09 -47.79 -20.08
C LYS A 38 -37.47 -48.00 -21.54
N ASP A 39 -37.25 -49.23 -22.01
CA ASP A 39 -37.70 -49.81 -23.28
C ASP A 39 -36.64 -49.92 -24.39
N LYS A 40 -35.74 -50.90 -24.25
CA LYS A 40 -35.61 -52.00 -25.21
C LYS A 40 -34.64 -53.09 -24.74
N LYS A 41 -35.20 -54.30 -24.64
CA LYS A 41 -34.57 -55.63 -24.75
C LYS A 41 -33.09 -55.75 -24.33
N GLY A 42 -32.89 -56.45 -23.22
CA GLY A 42 -31.68 -57.26 -23.02
C GLY A 42 -30.93 -56.94 -21.74
N LEU A 43 -30.47 -58.02 -21.11
CA LEU A 43 -29.51 -58.03 -20.01
C LEU A 43 -30.08 -57.64 -18.62
N ASN A 44 -30.62 -58.67 -17.97
CA ASN A 44 -30.46 -58.87 -16.54
C ASN A 44 -28.97 -58.79 -16.15
N ILE A 45 -28.42 -57.59 -15.97
CA ILE A 45 -27.20 -57.42 -15.18
C ILE A 45 -27.64 -57.00 -13.78
N SER A 46 -27.88 -58.04 -12.99
CA SER A 46 -27.68 -58.07 -11.54
C SER A 46 -27.32 -56.72 -10.92
N LYS A 47 -28.33 -56.04 -10.34
CA LYS A 47 -28.20 -54.89 -9.42
C LYS A 47 -27.44 -55.24 -8.11
N LYS A 48 -26.55 -56.22 -8.16
CA LYS A 48 -25.73 -56.72 -7.06
C LYS A 48 -24.25 -56.39 -7.21
N SER A 49 -23.78 -55.79 -8.31
CA SER A 49 -22.33 -55.76 -8.57
C SER A 49 -21.55 -54.57 -7.99
N ILE A 50 -22.07 -53.34 -7.90
CA ILE A 50 -21.18 -52.19 -7.55
C ILE A 50 -21.27 -51.80 -6.07
N TRP A 51 -22.49 -51.68 -5.53
CA TRP A 51 -22.67 -51.32 -4.12
C TRP A 51 -22.30 -52.43 -3.14
N SER A 52 -22.31 -53.71 -3.55
CA SER A 52 -21.89 -54.82 -2.69
C SER A 52 -20.37 -55.01 -2.67
N ILE A 53 -19.68 -54.68 -3.77
CA ILE A 53 -18.21 -54.62 -3.82
C ILE A 53 -17.72 -53.45 -2.96
N LEU A 54 -18.43 -52.33 -2.95
CA LEU A 54 -18.12 -51.17 -2.10
C LEU A 54 -18.44 -51.37 -0.61
N ARG A 55 -19.28 -52.37 -0.25
CA ARG A 55 -19.69 -52.63 1.15
C ARG A 55 -19.03 -53.82 1.83
N ARG A 56 -18.18 -54.58 1.14
CA ARG A 56 -17.70 -55.89 1.67
C ARG A 56 -16.21 -56.07 1.83
N LYS A 57 -15.39 -55.04 1.61
CA LYS A 57 -14.01 -55.04 2.07
C LYS A 57 -13.71 -53.72 2.78
N ASN A 58 -13.10 -53.83 3.96
CA ASN A 58 -12.28 -52.80 4.60
C ASN A 58 -12.88 -52.01 5.76
N ALA A 59 -13.68 -52.62 6.64
CA ALA A 59 -13.92 -52.02 7.96
C ALA A 59 -12.62 -51.81 8.77
N GLU A 60 -11.57 -52.61 8.50
CA GLU A 60 -10.25 -52.50 9.14
C GLU A 60 -9.24 -51.69 8.29
N GLU A 61 -9.14 -51.94 6.97
CA GLU A 61 -8.22 -51.19 6.09
C GLU A 61 -8.61 -49.70 5.91
N HIS A 62 -9.91 -49.36 6.00
CA HIS A 62 -10.35 -47.96 5.95
C HIS A 62 -9.94 -47.15 7.18
N ARG A 63 -9.70 -47.79 8.34
CA ARG A 63 -9.22 -47.09 9.55
C ARG A 63 -7.79 -46.59 9.34
N ASP A 64 -6.93 -47.42 8.78
CA ASP A 64 -5.53 -47.08 8.47
C ASP A 64 -5.42 -46.08 7.33
N PHE A 65 -6.25 -46.22 6.28
CA PHE A 65 -6.32 -45.23 5.21
C PHE A 65 -6.82 -43.87 5.72
N LYS A 66 -7.84 -43.85 6.57
CA LYS A 66 -8.37 -42.62 7.18
C LYS A 66 -7.32 -41.94 8.06
N GLN A 67 -6.57 -42.69 8.86
CA GLN A 67 -5.47 -42.13 9.68
C GLN A 67 -4.32 -41.60 8.82
N LYS A 68 -3.90 -42.33 7.79
CA LYS A 68 -2.88 -41.84 6.83
C LYS A 68 -3.36 -40.58 6.09
N MET A 69 -4.62 -40.53 5.68
CA MET A 69 -5.21 -39.34 5.05
C MET A 69 -5.29 -38.16 6.02
N LEU A 70 -5.61 -38.38 7.30
CA LEU A 70 -5.59 -37.34 8.32
C LEU A 70 -4.19 -36.75 8.52
N LEU A 71 -3.15 -37.59 8.58
CA LEU A 71 -1.76 -37.13 8.67
C LEU A 71 -1.30 -36.34 7.44
N ILE A 72 -1.73 -36.76 6.24
CA ILE A 72 -1.44 -36.02 5.00
C ILE A 72 -2.17 -34.67 4.99
N LEU A 73 -3.44 -34.65 5.38
CA LEU A 73 -4.25 -33.45 5.51
C LEU A 73 -3.64 -32.49 6.52
N GLU A 74 -3.23 -32.96 7.70
CA GLU A 74 -2.58 -32.15 8.72
C GLU A 74 -1.31 -31.47 8.18
N LYS A 75 -0.43 -32.22 7.50
CA LYS A 75 0.77 -31.67 6.86
C LYS A 75 0.44 -30.67 5.75
N ARG A 76 -0.63 -30.92 4.98
CA ARG A 76 -1.09 -30.02 3.93
C ARG A 76 -1.67 -28.74 4.52
N VAL A 77 -2.46 -28.82 5.59
CA VAL A 77 -3.03 -27.68 6.32
C VAL A 77 -1.94 -26.85 6.98
N ALA A 78 -0.92 -27.49 7.57
CA ALA A 78 0.23 -26.77 8.11
C ALA A 78 0.98 -26.00 7.01
N LYS A 79 1.17 -26.61 5.83
CA LYS A 79 1.80 -25.95 4.68
C LYS A 79 0.93 -24.82 4.11
N THR A 80 -0.39 -25.00 4.01
CA THR A 80 -1.29 -23.94 3.53
C THR A 80 -1.35 -22.78 4.52
N LYS A 81 -1.31 -23.04 5.83
CA LYS A 81 -1.19 -21.99 6.86
C LYS A 81 0.08 -21.15 6.66
N VAL A 82 1.22 -21.80 6.44
CA VAL A 82 2.48 -21.09 6.18
C VAL A 82 2.45 -20.34 4.85
N MET A 83 1.86 -20.91 3.79
CA MET A 83 1.64 -20.18 2.53
C MET A 83 0.74 -18.97 2.73
N PHE A 84 -0.32 -19.10 3.52
CA PHE A 84 -1.26 -18.01 3.80
C PHE A 84 -0.58 -16.87 4.56
N LEU A 85 0.25 -17.17 5.56
CA LEU A 85 1.07 -16.16 6.25
C LEU A 85 2.04 -15.45 5.30
N LYS A 86 2.66 -16.19 4.37
CA LYS A 86 3.52 -15.58 3.33
C LYS A 86 2.71 -14.70 2.38
N TRP A 87 1.50 -15.13 2.03
CA TRP A 87 0.57 -14.36 1.21
C TRP A 87 0.09 -13.10 1.91
N GLU A 88 -0.25 -13.18 3.19
CA GLU A 88 -0.64 -12.02 4.01
C GLU A 88 0.47 -10.96 4.02
N ASN A 89 1.73 -11.37 4.22
CA ASN A 89 2.87 -10.47 4.15
C ASN A 89 3.04 -9.87 2.75
N PHE A 90 2.86 -10.67 1.69
CA PHE A 90 2.91 -10.20 0.32
C PHE A 90 1.80 -9.20 0.00
N PHE A 91 0.55 -9.48 0.37
CA PHE A 91 -0.58 -8.57 0.15
C PHE A 91 -0.48 -7.31 0.99
N SER A 92 0.04 -7.39 2.21
CA SER A 92 0.29 -6.24 3.06
C SER A 92 1.36 -5.33 2.45
N ALA A 93 2.49 -5.89 2.02
CA ALA A 93 3.54 -5.14 1.34
C ALA A 93 3.06 -4.56 0.00
N TRP A 94 2.25 -5.31 -0.75
CA TRP A 94 1.68 -4.85 -2.00
C TRP A 94 0.66 -3.71 -1.79
N GLY A 95 -0.22 -3.84 -0.79
CA GLY A 95 -1.16 -2.80 -0.41
C GLY A 95 -0.47 -1.52 0.05
N GLU A 96 0.62 -1.65 0.79
CA GLU A 96 1.47 -0.53 1.20
C GLU A 96 2.17 0.13 0.01
N SER A 97 2.71 -0.64 -0.93
CA SER A 97 3.26 -0.14 -2.20
C SER A 97 2.22 0.64 -3.02
N ILE A 98 0.99 0.13 -3.11
CA ILE A 98 -0.12 0.83 -3.80
C ILE A 98 -0.48 2.14 -3.06
N ARG A 99 -0.55 2.10 -1.72
CA ARG A 99 -0.83 3.28 -0.90
C ARG A 99 0.25 4.35 -1.08
N ASN A 100 1.52 3.95 -1.05
CA ASN A 100 2.65 4.86 -1.21
C ASN A 100 2.69 5.47 -2.62
N LYS A 101 2.41 4.69 -3.67
CA LYS A 101 2.28 5.22 -5.04
C LYS A 101 1.13 6.22 -5.19
N ARG A 102 0.01 6.01 -4.49
CA ARG A 102 -1.11 6.97 -4.48
C ARG A 102 -0.74 8.26 -3.75
N LYS A 103 -0.18 8.15 -2.54
CA LYS A 103 0.28 9.31 -1.76
C LYS A 103 1.34 10.12 -2.49
N ALA A 104 2.35 9.47 -3.07
CA ALA A 104 3.39 10.16 -3.84
C ALA A 104 2.84 10.89 -5.08
N ARG A 105 1.75 10.40 -5.67
CA ARG A 105 1.08 11.08 -6.78
C ARG A 105 0.27 12.29 -6.30
N GLU A 106 -0.41 12.16 -5.18
CA GLU A 106 -1.16 13.25 -4.55
C GLU A 106 -0.23 14.35 -4.06
N GLU A 107 0.90 13.99 -3.45
CA GLU A 107 1.95 14.92 -3.03
C GLU A 107 2.57 15.65 -4.22
N LYS A 108 2.87 14.94 -5.32
CA LYS A 108 3.32 15.58 -6.58
C LYS A 108 2.29 16.52 -7.18
N ASN A 109 1.02 16.14 -7.17
CA ASN A 109 -0.06 17.00 -7.67
C ASN A 109 -0.22 18.24 -6.79
N ASN A 110 -0.11 18.10 -5.47
CA ASN A 110 -0.20 19.22 -4.54
C ASN A 110 1.00 20.17 -4.70
N ILE A 111 2.21 19.65 -4.91
CA ILE A 111 3.40 20.46 -5.22
C ILE A 111 3.19 21.20 -6.54
N GLN A 112 2.71 20.54 -7.59
CA GLN A 112 2.42 21.21 -8.87
C GLN A 112 1.32 22.27 -8.76
N LEU A 113 0.28 22.02 -7.97
CA LEU A 113 -0.77 23.00 -7.70
C LEU A 113 -0.25 24.20 -6.91
N LEU A 114 0.69 23.98 -5.99
CA LEU A 114 1.39 25.04 -5.26
C LEU A 114 2.29 25.85 -6.20
N GLU A 115 3.05 25.22 -7.08
CA GLU A 115 3.89 25.90 -8.09
C GLU A 115 3.03 26.76 -9.04
N ILE A 116 1.92 26.22 -9.55
CA ILE A 116 1.00 26.98 -10.42
C ILE A 116 0.34 28.14 -9.66
N ALA A 117 0.02 27.95 -8.37
CA ALA A 117 -0.53 29.01 -7.54
C ALA A 117 0.52 30.11 -7.24
N GLU A 118 1.79 29.73 -7.08
CA GLU A 118 2.90 30.69 -6.93
C GLU A 118 3.13 31.48 -8.21
N GLU A 119 3.14 30.83 -9.38
CA GLU A 119 3.27 31.52 -10.68
C GLU A 119 2.13 32.51 -10.92
N LYS A 120 0.89 32.13 -10.59
CA LYS A 120 -0.28 33.02 -10.71
C LYS A 120 -0.22 34.20 -9.74
N ASN A 121 0.22 33.98 -8.50
CA ASN A 121 0.41 35.06 -7.52
C ASN A 121 1.53 36.02 -7.92
N ILE A 122 2.57 35.54 -8.62
CA ILE A 122 3.63 36.39 -9.15
C ILE A 122 3.09 37.26 -10.29
N LEU A 123 2.30 36.68 -11.21
CA LEU A 123 1.61 37.42 -12.27
C LEU A 123 0.62 38.46 -11.73
N GLU A 124 -0.19 38.11 -10.72
CA GLU A 124 -1.07 39.06 -10.03
C GLU A 124 -0.25 40.14 -9.29
N LYS A 125 0.87 39.79 -8.66
CA LYS A 125 1.78 40.77 -8.04
C LYS A 125 2.37 41.73 -9.05
N GLU A 126 2.69 41.30 -10.26
CA GLU A 126 3.19 42.15 -11.34
C GLU A 126 2.10 43.10 -11.88
N GLU A 127 0.85 42.65 -11.97
CA GLU A 127 -0.31 43.50 -12.28
C GLU A 127 -0.58 44.52 -11.17
N ILE A 128 -0.55 44.13 -9.90
CA ILE A 128 -0.78 45.01 -8.75
C ILE A 128 0.35 46.03 -8.56
N LEU A 129 1.61 45.68 -8.87
CA LEU A 129 2.75 46.61 -8.82
C LEU A 129 2.66 47.71 -9.89
N ALA A 130 1.95 47.45 -11.00
CA ALA A 130 1.70 48.44 -12.04
C ALA A 130 0.57 49.41 -11.68
N GLU A 131 -0.35 49.03 -10.78
CA GLU A 131 -1.52 49.84 -10.41
C GLU A 131 -1.38 50.62 -9.09
N ASP A 132 -0.59 50.18 -8.11
CA ASP A 132 -0.66 50.76 -6.76
C ASP A 132 0.59 51.54 -6.31
N LYS A 133 0.62 52.82 -6.70
CA LYS A 133 1.42 53.86 -6.02
C LYS A 133 0.77 54.36 -4.72
N ASN A 134 -0.35 53.78 -4.26
CA ASN A 134 -1.20 54.48 -3.29
C ASN A 134 -2.05 53.58 -2.36
N ASN A 135 -1.46 52.67 -1.56
CA ASN A 135 -2.13 52.21 -0.33
C ASN A 135 -1.21 51.45 0.65
N SER A 136 -0.80 52.08 1.76
CA SER A 136 0.10 51.44 2.75
C SER A 136 -0.61 50.61 3.83
N GLU A 137 -1.94 50.67 3.93
CA GLU A 137 -2.70 49.96 4.98
C GLU A 137 -3.01 48.49 4.65
N ASN A 138 -2.98 48.08 3.38
CA ASN A 138 -3.33 46.71 2.99
C ASN A 138 -2.17 45.71 3.12
N ILE A 139 -0.93 46.19 3.19
CA ILE A 139 0.30 45.39 3.23
C ILE A 139 0.44 44.64 4.56
N LEU A 140 0.10 45.31 5.68
CA LEU A 140 0.21 44.75 7.04
C LEU A 140 -0.78 43.61 7.35
N ALA A 141 -1.95 43.61 6.69
CA ALA A 141 -2.96 42.57 6.86
C ALA A 141 -2.64 41.31 6.02
N LEU A 142 -2.04 41.51 4.84
CA LEU A 142 -1.56 40.43 3.97
C LEU A 142 -0.32 39.75 4.57
N GLU A 143 0.65 40.50 5.08
CA GLU A 143 1.84 39.95 5.76
C GLU A 143 1.48 39.07 6.97
N LYS A 144 0.45 39.46 7.74
CA LYS A 144 -0.02 38.67 8.89
C LYS A 144 -0.67 37.35 8.47
N LYS A 145 -1.48 37.33 7.40
CA LYS A 145 -2.08 36.10 6.87
C LYS A 145 -1.03 35.20 6.19
N GLU A 146 -0.13 35.77 5.40
CA GLU A 146 0.97 35.04 4.77
C GLU A 146 1.91 34.43 5.82
N GLY A 147 2.19 35.15 6.92
CA GLY A 147 3.00 34.64 8.03
C GLY A 147 2.37 33.43 8.72
N THR A 148 1.04 33.43 8.92
CA THR A 148 0.32 32.31 9.54
C THR A 148 0.29 31.06 8.66
N GLU A 149 0.03 31.21 7.36
CA GLU A 149 -0.01 30.07 6.43
C GLU A 149 1.39 29.49 6.18
N LYS A 150 2.42 30.35 6.09
CA LYS A 150 3.81 29.90 5.96
C LYS A 150 4.26 29.12 7.18
N LYS A 151 3.80 29.50 8.37
CA LYS A 151 4.09 28.78 9.61
C LYS A 151 3.41 27.40 9.64
N GLU A 152 2.14 27.33 9.24
CA GLU A 152 1.38 26.07 9.21
C GLU A 152 1.98 25.07 8.20
N LYS A 153 2.34 25.51 6.99
CA LYS A 153 3.01 24.66 5.99
C LYS A 153 4.35 24.11 6.50
N ARG A 154 5.12 24.94 7.23
CA ARG A 154 6.40 24.54 7.83
C ARG A 154 6.22 23.47 8.92
N GLU A 155 5.23 23.63 9.79
CA GLU A 155 4.92 22.64 10.84
C GLU A 155 4.47 21.29 10.25
N ILE A 156 3.68 21.31 9.18
CA ILE A 156 3.27 20.09 8.48
C ILE A 156 4.49 19.39 7.85
N PHE A 157 5.39 20.16 7.23
CA PHE A 157 6.59 19.63 6.61
C PHE A 157 7.51 18.92 7.62
N GLU A 158 7.74 19.55 8.78
CA GLU A 158 8.50 18.96 9.88
C GLU A 158 7.91 17.61 10.32
N LYS A 159 6.58 17.57 10.52
CA LYS A 159 5.88 16.36 10.95
C LYS A 159 6.05 15.21 9.96
N ILE A 160 5.93 15.48 8.66
CA ILE A 160 6.12 14.47 7.61
C ILE A 160 7.54 13.88 7.65
N LEU A 161 8.56 14.72 7.82
CA LEU A 161 9.95 14.27 7.90
C LEU A 161 10.21 13.44 9.16
N VAL A 162 9.64 13.82 10.30
CA VAL A 162 9.74 13.05 11.55
C VAL A 162 9.05 11.69 11.41
N GLU A 163 7.85 11.62 10.81
CA GLU A 163 7.17 10.35 10.53
C GLU A 163 8.00 9.46 9.58
N ARG A 164 8.64 10.05 8.57
CA ARG A 164 9.53 9.35 7.64
C ARG A 164 10.75 8.75 8.35
N ILE A 165 11.36 9.50 9.27
CA ILE A 165 12.47 9.02 10.11
C ILE A 165 11.99 7.92 11.07
N ALA A 166 10.80 8.05 11.64
CA ALA A 166 10.23 7.03 12.52
C ALA A 166 9.96 5.71 11.76
N ALA A 167 9.48 5.79 10.52
CA ALA A 167 9.28 4.64 9.65
C ALA A 167 10.60 4.02 9.16
N ASN A 168 11.60 4.85 8.86
CA ASN A 168 12.93 4.40 8.45
C ASN A 168 14.05 5.21 9.15
N PRO A 169 14.59 4.71 10.27
CA PRO A 169 15.62 5.40 11.03
C PRO A 169 16.97 5.56 10.30
N LYS A 170 17.15 4.93 9.14
CA LYS A 170 18.36 5.03 8.32
C LYS A 170 18.17 5.90 7.07
N ASP A 171 17.06 6.62 6.96
CA ASP A 171 16.80 7.52 5.84
C ASP A 171 17.64 8.80 5.91
N ILE A 172 18.80 8.76 5.24
CA ILE A 172 19.75 9.88 5.16
C ILE A 172 19.10 11.14 4.59
N GLU A 173 18.24 10.99 3.59
CA GLU A 173 17.63 12.12 2.88
C GLU A 173 16.62 12.85 3.78
N ALA A 174 15.87 12.10 4.59
CA ALA A 174 14.95 12.68 5.57
C ALA A 174 15.68 13.48 6.64
N TYR A 175 16.80 12.97 7.18
CA TYR A 175 17.62 13.73 8.12
C TYR A 175 18.28 14.96 7.48
N GLU A 176 18.73 14.87 6.22
CA GLU A 176 19.32 16.02 5.50
C GLU A 176 18.27 17.13 5.30
N ARG A 177 17.07 16.79 4.81
CA ARG A 177 15.97 17.75 4.64
C ARG A 177 15.49 18.35 5.96
N LEU A 178 15.41 17.55 7.02
CA LEU A 178 15.00 18.04 8.34
C LEU A 178 16.06 18.99 8.91
N GLY A 179 17.34 18.69 8.70
CA GLY A 179 18.43 19.57 9.08
C GLY A 179 18.42 20.91 8.32
N GLU A 180 18.12 20.90 7.02
CA GLU A 180 17.95 22.11 6.21
C GLU A 180 16.76 22.94 6.67
N TYR A 181 15.62 22.30 6.90
CA TYR A 181 14.43 22.94 7.44
C TYR A 181 14.71 23.66 8.76
N TYR A 182 15.39 22.98 9.70
CA TYR A 182 15.80 23.62 10.95
C TYR A 182 16.80 24.76 10.76
N LEU A 183 17.61 24.73 9.71
CA LEU A 183 18.51 25.83 9.36
C LEU A 183 17.75 27.04 8.83
N GLU A 184 16.67 26.82 8.06
CA GLU A 184 15.79 27.88 7.53
C GLU A 184 14.95 28.58 8.60
N ILE A 185 14.59 27.87 9.68
CA ILE A 185 13.91 28.46 10.84
C ILE A 185 14.88 28.92 11.94
N GLU A 186 16.18 29.01 11.60
CA GLU A 186 17.27 29.46 12.49
C GLU A 186 17.43 28.62 13.76
N ASN A 187 16.90 27.40 13.77
CA ASN A 187 17.06 26.45 14.86
C ASN A 187 18.33 25.62 14.66
N PHE A 188 19.47 26.27 14.89
CA PHE A 188 20.79 25.69 14.63
C PHE A 188 21.10 24.45 15.47
N ASN A 189 20.53 24.33 16.66
CA ASN A 189 20.74 23.18 17.55
C ASN A 189 20.17 21.89 16.95
N TYR A 190 18.89 21.89 16.56
CA TYR A 190 18.28 20.70 15.95
C TYR A 190 18.86 20.41 14.55
N SER A 191 19.17 21.46 13.78
CA SER A 191 19.86 21.30 12.49
C SER A 191 21.19 20.55 12.64
N LYS A 192 21.99 20.91 13.66
CA LYS A 192 23.26 20.24 13.97
C LYS A 192 23.06 18.76 14.29
N GLU A 193 22.08 18.42 15.11
CA GLU A 193 21.81 17.02 15.47
C GLU A 193 21.36 16.20 14.25
N CYS A 194 20.52 16.76 13.38
CA CYS A 194 20.10 16.11 12.14
C CYS A 194 21.30 15.83 11.23
N PHE A 195 22.16 16.82 11.00
CA PHE A 195 23.37 16.65 10.19
C PHE A 195 24.38 15.68 10.82
N LYS A 196 24.50 15.63 12.15
CA LYS A 196 25.29 14.59 12.84
C LYS A 196 24.77 13.19 12.53
N GLN A 197 23.46 12.97 12.52
CA GLN A 197 22.89 11.67 12.17
C GLN A 197 23.19 11.30 10.71
N VAL A 198 23.09 12.26 9.78
CA VAL A 198 23.51 12.03 8.39
C VAL A 198 24.97 11.62 8.30
N LEU A 199 25.88 12.30 9.01
CA LEU A 199 27.31 11.96 8.98
C LEU A 199 27.63 10.63 9.66
N LYS A 200 26.83 10.19 10.64
CA LYS A 200 26.94 8.83 11.21
C LYS A 200 26.53 7.75 10.20
N LEU A 201 25.44 7.98 9.47
CA LEU A 201 24.92 7.04 8.47
C LEU A 201 25.74 7.04 7.17
N ASN A 202 26.22 8.22 6.76
CA ASN A 202 27.05 8.41 5.57
C ASN A 202 28.18 9.42 5.84
N PRO A 203 29.34 8.94 6.32
CA PRO A 203 30.51 9.78 6.62
C PRO A 203 31.11 10.50 5.40
N GLN A 204 30.77 10.07 4.18
CA GLN A 204 31.30 10.62 2.93
C GLN A 204 30.37 11.67 2.28
N ASN A 205 29.24 12.01 2.93
CA ASN A 205 28.32 13.02 2.41
C ASN A 205 28.98 14.43 2.44
N ARG A 206 29.52 14.86 1.28
CA ARG A 206 30.16 16.17 1.11
C ARG A 206 29.18 17.34 1.27
N SER A 207 27.93 17.17 0.84
CA SER A 207 26.87 18.18 0.95
C SER A 207 26.67 18.57 2.42
N VAL A 208 26.43 17.58 3.27
CA VAL A 208 26.21 17.81 4.70
C VAL A 208 27.46 18.31 5.40
N LYS A 209 28.67 17.86 5.04
CA LYS A 209 29.91 18.45 5.59
C LYS A 209 30.02 19.94 5.32
N ASN A 210 29.67 20.38 4.11
CA ASN A 210 29.68 21.80 3.76
C ASN A 210 28.63 22.59 4.56
N LYS A 211 27.41 22.04 4.70
CA LYS A 211 26.33 22.63 5.50
C LYS A 211 26.68 22.71 6.98
N MET A 212 27.26 21.65 7.55
CA MET A 212 27.74 21.60 8.94
C MET A 212 28.81 22.66 9.19
N ARG A 213 29.77 22.82 8.28
CA ARG A 213 30.80 23.87 8.39
C ARG A 213 30.21 25.27 8.31
N LYS A 214 29.19 25.49 7.48
CA LYS A 214 28.46 26.77 7.42
C LYS A 214 27.73 27.03 8.74
N LEU A 215 27.06 26.02 9.29
CA LEU A 215 26.34 26.09 10.55
C LEU A 215 27.28 26.36 11.74
N GLU A 216 28.45 25.73 11.80
CA GLU A 216 29.46 26.00 12.83
C GLU A 216 29.99 27.44 12.77
N ARG A 217 30.13 28.01 11.58
CA ARG A 217 30.48 29.43 11.42
C ARG A 217 29.38 30.39 11.89
N MET A 218 28.12 29.96 11.82
CA MET A 218 26.98 30.73 12.33
C MET A 218 26.86 30.64 13.85
N LEU A 219 27.16 29.47 14.43
CA LEU A 219 27.15 29.25 15.89
C LEU A 219 28.38 29.80 16.63
N GLY A 220 29.50 29.99 15.94
CA GLY A 220 30.76 30.51 16.50
C GLY A 220 30.92 32.03 16.42
N LYS A 221 29.88 32.76 16.03
CA LYS A 221 29.79 34.23 16.09
C LYS A 221 28.84 34.63 17.21
#